data_AF-A0A4W3JST6-F1
#
_entry.id   AF-A0A4W3JST6-F1
#
_cell.length_a   1.000
_cell.length_b   1.000
_cell.length_c   1.000
_cell.angle_alpha   90.00
_cell.angle_beta   90.00
_cell.angle_gamma   90.00
#
_symmetry.space_group_name_H-M   'P 1'
#
loop_
_entity.id
_entity.type
_entity.pdbx_description
1 polymer ?
#
loop_
_entity_poly.entity_id
_entity_poly.type
_entity_poly.pdbx_seq_one_letter_code
_entity_poly.pdbx_strand_id
1 'polypeptide(L)'
;SLWAETLTVLVSLTLGAASVAPIVVIEPDPDIPVADSGESIIATCLAKYAKAAASINWESPFNFSFTQSATPPAPDGTVTISSPLRLSPTREMNGKYVYCVVEHPALKTPE
;
A
#
# COMPACT_ATOMS: atom_id res chain seq x y z
N SER A 1 23.83 -28.42 53.24
CA SER A 1 23.71 -27.35 52.23
C SER A 1 22.87 -27.88 51.09
N LEU A 2 21.63 -27.42 50.97
CA LEU A 2 20.69 -27.81 49.91
C LEU A 2 20.20 -26.53 49.25
N TRP A 3 20.93 -26.06 48.24
CA TRP A 3 20.50 -24.98 47.38
C TRP A 3 20.04 -25.63 46.08
N ALA A 4 18.77 -26.03 46.03
CA ALA A 4 18.13 -26.35 44.76
C ALA A 4 17.65 -25.02 44.18
N GLU A 5 18.46 -24.42 43.31
CA GLU A 5 18.03 -23.30 42.48
C GLU A 5 17.13 -23.86 41.38
N THR A 6 15.82 -23.73 41.57
CA THR A 6 14.86 -24.11 40.55
C THR A 6 14.95 -23.10 39.40
N LEU A 7 15.37 -23.57 38.22
CA LEU A 7 15.44 -22.74 37.02
C LEU A 7 14.01 -22.51 36.48
N THR A 8 13.43 -21.34 36.74
CA THR A 8 12.11 -21.00 36.22
C THR A 8 12.23 -20.54 34.78
N VAL A 9 11.74 -21.33 33.82
CA VAL A 9 11.68 -20.91 32.41
C VAL A 9 10.42 -20.06 32.21
N LEU A 10 10.61 -18.75 32.06
CA LEU A 10 9.53 -17.83 31.69
C LEU A 10 9.33 -17.89 30.17
N VAL A 11 8.26 -18.55 29.72
CA VAL A 11 7.82 -18.51 28.32
C VAL A 11 6.92 -17.30 28.14
N SER A 12 7.42 -16.26 27.45
CA SER A 12 6.61 -15.12 27.04
C SER A 12 5.92 -15.41 25.70
N LEU A 13 4.63 -15.74 25.74
CA LEU A 13 3.80 -15.77 24.53
C LEU A 13 3.37 -14.35 24.17
N THR A 14 3.97 -13.80 23.11
CA THR A 14 3.45 -12.59 22.47
C THR A 14 2.39 -13.02 21.45
N LEU A 15 1.13 -12.60 21.64
CA LEU A 15 0.13 -12.71 20.59
C LEU A 15 0.54 -11.77 19.45
N GLY A 16 1.01 -12.34 18.32
CA GLY A 16 1.29 -11.55 17.13
C GLY A 16 0.03 -10.82 16.67
N ALA A 17 0.15 -9.54 16.29
CA ALA A 17 -0.97 -8.80 15.74
C ALA A 17 -1.47 -9.49 14.46
N ALA A 18 -2.74 -9.90 14.44
CA ALA A 18 -3.33 -10.53 13.26
C ALA A 18 -3.33 -9.55 12.06
N SER A 19 -2.86 -10.03 10.91
CA SER A 19 -2.82 -9.25 9.67
C SER A 19 -4.04 -9.54 8.78
N VAL A 20 -4.55 -8.51 8.10
CA VAL A 20 -5.66 -8.55 7.16
C VAL A 20 -5.17 -8.00 5.83
N ALA A 21 -5.22 -8.81 4.78
CA ALA A 21 -4.75 -8.41 3.45
C ALA A 21 -5.60 -7.27 2.87
N PRO A 22 -4.98 -6.28 2.19
CA PRO A 22 -5.72 -5.20 1.55
C PRO A 22 -6.54 -5.69 0.36
N ILE A 23 -7.68 -5.03 0.11
CA ILE A 23 -8.34 -5.07 -1.20
C ILE A 23 -7.73 -3.96 -2.04
N VAL A 24 -7.08 -4.32 -3.14
CA VAL A 24 -6.42 -3.37 -4.04
C VAL A 24 -7.37 -2.93 -5.15
N VAL A 25 -7.55 -1.62 -5.30
CA VAL A 25 -8.36 -1.00 -6.37
C VAL A 25 -7.55 0.11 -7.02
N ILE A 26 -7.51 0.13 -8.35
CA ILE A 26 -6.96 1.26 -9.12
C ILE A 26 -8.14 1.97 -9.80
N GLU A 27 -8.29 3.25 -9.49
CA GLU A 27 -9.36 4.11 -10.00
C GLU A 27 -8.73 5.11 -10.97
N PRO A 28 -9.00 5.04 -12.28
CA PRO A 28 -8.57 6.06 -13.24
C PRO A 28 -9.13 7.43 -12.88
N ASP A 29 -8.40 8.50 -13.20
CA ASP A 29 -8.96 9.85 -13.07
C ASP A 29 -10.16 10.02 -14.02
N PRO A 30 -11.28 10.62 -13.57
CA PRO A 30 -12.45 10.81 -14.42
C PRO A 30 -12.21 11.78 -15.58
N ASP A 31 -11.27 12.72 -15.44
CA ASP A 31 -10.91 13.66 -16.49
C ASP A 31 -9.88 13.03 -17.43
N ILE A 32 -10.16 13.06 -18.73
CA ILE A 32 -9.26 12.51 -19.73
C ILE A 32 -7.97 13.36 -19.76
N PRO A 33 -6.78 12.78 -19.54
CA PRO A 33 -5.54 13.53 -19.57
C PRO A 33 -5.30 14.14 -20.96
N VAL A 34 -5.08 15.45 -21.01
CA VAL A 34 -4.77 16.17 -22.25
C VAL A 34 -3.25 16.27 -22.38
N ALA A 35 -2.72 15.89 -23.56
CA ALA A 35 -1.29 16.01 -23.80
C ALA A 35 -0.81 17.46 -23.65
N ASP A 36 0.34 17.63 -23.00
CA ASP A 36 1.01 18.92 -22.82
C ASP A 36 0.22 19.95 -21.97
N SER A 37 -0.79 19.52 -21.19
CA SER A 37 -1.56 20.40 -20.30
C SER A 37 -0.93 20.61 -18.92
N GLY A 38 0.29 20.12 -18.70
CA GLY A 38 0.96 20.11 -17.39
C GLY A 38 0.70 18.84 -16.58
N GLU A 39 1.12 18.84 -15.31
CA GLU A 39 0.97 17.69 -14.42
C GLU A 39 -0.51 17.50 -14.02
N SER A 40 -1.00 16.26 -14.11
CA SER A 40 -2.36 15.87 -13.71
C SER A 40 -2.33 14.55 -12.95
N ILE A 41 -3.38 14.28 -12.16
CA ILE A 41 -3.60 12.94 -11.62
C ILE A 41 -4.15 12.08 -12.75
N ILE A 42 -3.60 10.88 -12.93
CA ILE A 42 -4.07 9.95 -13.97
C ILE A 42 -4.78 8.72 -13.40
N ALA A 43 -4.48 8.38 -12.14
CA ALA A 43 -5.08 7.28 -11.43
C ALA A 43 -4.85 7.43 -9.93
N THR A 44 -5.69 6.82 -9.12
CA THR A 44 -5.52 6.66 -7.67
C THR A 44 -5.54 5.18 -7.32
N CYS A 45 -4.54 4.72 -6.58
CA CYS A 45 -4.51 3.37 -6.04
C CYS A 45 -4.96 3.37 -4.58
N LEU A 46 -5.81 2.42 -4.24
CA LEU A 46 -6.36 2.24 -2.90
C LEU A 46 -6.02 0.83 -2.40
N ALA A 47 -5.32 0.76 -1.27
CA ALA A 47 -5.14 -0.48 -0.50
C ALA A 47 -6.11 -0.45 0.68
N LYS A 48 -7.32 -0.99 0.48
CA LYS A 48 -8.46 -0.86 1.39
C LYS A 48 -8.42 -1.91 2.50
N TYR A 49 -8.83 -1.48 3.70
CA TYR A 49 -9.09 -2.35 4.86
C TYR A 49 -7.90 -3.23 5.31
N ALA A 50 -6.68 -2.72 5.18
CA ALA A 50 -5.46 -3.44 5.53
C ALA A 50 -5.20 -3.42 7.04
N LYS A 51 -4.60 -4.49 7.55
CA LYS A 51 -4.00 -4.52 8.89
C LYS A 51 -2.70 -5.32 8.83
N ALA A 52 -1.53 -4.79 9.16
CA ALA A 52 -1.24 -3.38 9.39
C ALA A 52 -1.41 -2.52 8.11
N ALA A 53 -1.03 -1.25 8.16
CA ALA A 53 -1.01 -0.40 6.97
C ALA A 53 -0.18 -1.06 5.85
N ALA A 54 -0.74 -1.10 4.64
CA ALA A 54 0.02 -1.47 3.44
C ALA A 54 0.94 -0.33 3.00
N SER A 55 1.92 -0.63 2.15
CA SER A 55 2.68 0.38 1.41
C SER A 55 2.27 0.34 -0.06
N ILE A 56 2.13 1.50 -0.69
CA ILE A 56 1.85 1.62 -2.12
C ILE A 56 3.06 2.24 -2.81
N ASN A 57 3.54 1.60 -3.88
CA ASN A 57 4.49 2.16 -4.82
C ASN A 57 3.90 2.16 -6.24
N TRP A 58 4.53 2.88 -7.16
CA TRP A 58 4.14 2.92 -8.56
C TRP A 58 5.29 2.52 -9.47
N GLU A 59 4.96 1.79 -10.53
CA GLU A 59 5.88 1.46 -11.61
C GLU A 59 5.35 1.96 -12.94
N SER A 60 6.21 2.66 -13.68
CA SER A 60 5.88 3.25 -14.97
C SER A 60 7.16 3.53 -15.74
N PRO A 61 7.15 3.44 -17.09
CA PRO A 61 8.28 3.86 -17.92
C PRO A 61 8.40 5.40 -18.03
N PHE A 62 7.48 6.16 -17.42
CA PHE A 62 7.43 7.61 -17.48
C PHE A 62 7.92 8.25 -16.19
N ASN A 63 8.24 9.54 -16.24
CA ASN A 63 8.47 10.32 -15.02
C ASN A 63 7.12 10.57 -14.33
N PHE A 64 7.05 10.26 -13.05
CA PHE A 64 5.85 10.44 -12.25
C PHE A 64 6.20 10.89 -10.82
N SER A 65 5.19 11.42 -10.15
CA SER A 65 5.20 11.67 -8.72
C SER A 65 3.97 11.04 -8.09
N PHE A 66 4.05 10.67 -6.81
CA PHE A 66 2.90 10.16 -6.08
C PHE A 66 2.99 10.58 -4.62
N THR A 67 1.83 10.63 -3.97
CA THR A 67 1.76 10.80 -2.52
C THR A 67 1.06 9.60 -1.90
N GLN A 68 1.12 9.48 -0.58
CA GLN A 68 0.38 8.47 0.15
C GLN A 68 -0.29 9.12 1.36
N SER A 69 -1.52 8.70 1.64
CA SER A 69 -2.28 9.10 2.82
C SER A 69 -3.03 7.90 3.38
N ALA A 70 -3.20 7.88 4.71
CA ALA A 70 -3.92 6.83 5.41
C ALA A 70 -5.21 7.37 6.01
N THR A 71 -6.28 6.60 5.97
CA THR A 71 -7.44 6.87 6.80
C THR A 71 -7.09 6.69 8.28
N PRO A 72 -7.81 7.34 9.21
CA PRO A 72 -7.79 6.94 10.61
C PRO A 72 -8.13 5.44 10.73
N PRO A 73 -7.54 4.72 11.70
CA PRO A 73 -7.90 3.32 11.95
C PRO A 73 -9.38 3.17 12.26
N ALA A 74 -10.02 2.18 11.64
CA ALA A 74 -11.37 1.75 11.98
C ALA A 74 -11.40 1.01 13.34
N PRO A 75 -12.58 0.74 13.93
CA PRO A 75 -12.66 0.03 15.21
C PRO A 75 -12.02 -1.37 15.23
N ASP A 76 -11.96 -2.05 14.09
CA ASP A 76 -11.27 -3.34 13.91
C ASP A 76 -9.73 -3.19 13.73
N GLY A 77 -9.26 -1.95 13.70
CA GLY A 77 -7.87 -1.56 13.51
C GLY A 77 -7.41 -1.59 12.05
N THR A 78 -8.31 -1.75 11.08
CA THR A 78 -7.98 -1.67 9.66
C THR A 78 -7.81 -0.22 9.21
N VAL A 79 -6.96 -0.01 8.21
CA VAL A 79 -6.72 1.30 7.57
C VAL A 79 -6.81 1.16 6.06
N THR A 80 -7.12 2.27 5.38
CA THR A 80 -7.04 2.35 3.92
C THR A 80 -5.95 3.33 3.53
N ILE A 81 -5.05 2.90 2.65
CA ILE A 81 -4.01 3.76 2.05
C ILE A 81 -4.48 4.21 0.68
N SER A 82 -4.36 5.50 0.40
CA SER A 82 -4.67 6.13 -0.88
C SER A 82 -3.43 6.78 -1.47
N SER A 83 -3.16 6.50 -2.74
CA SER A 83 -2.03 7.02 -3.48
C SER A 83 -2.42 7.52 -4.87
N PRO A 84 -2.58 8.85 -5.08
CA PRO A 84 -2.75 9.41 -6.40
C PRO A 84 -1.42 9.44 -7.16
N LEU A 85 -1.44 8.97 -8.41
CA LEU A 85 -0.33 9.03 -9.35
C LEU A 85 -0.46 10.28 -10.21
N ARG A 86 0.60 11.09 -10.24
CA ARG A 86 0.70 12.31 -11.03
C ARG A 86 1.78 12.18 -12.09
N LEU A 87 1.49 12.65 -13.29
CA LEU A 87 2.46 12.80 -14.37
C LEU A 87 2.02 13.90 -15.34
N SER A 88 2.94 14.36 -16.18
CA SER A 88 2.63 15.27 -17.29
C SER A 88 2.27 14.44 -18.54
N PRO A 89 1.00 14.40 -18.98
CA PRO A 89 0.59 13.54 -20.08
C PRO A 89 1.24 13.96 -21.40
N THR A 90 1.70 12.97 -22.17
CA THR A 90 2.17 13.17 -23.54
C THR A 90 1.51 12.17 -24.48
N ARG A 91 1.59 12.42 -25.79
CA ARG A 91 0.95 11.54 -26.79
C ARG A 91 1.53 10.12 -26.78
N GLU A 92 2.81 9.97 -26.44
CA GLU A 92 3.53 8.70 -26.38
C GLU A 92 3.04 7.80 -25.23
N MET A 93 2.40 8.38 -24.21
CA MET A 93 1.84 7.66 -23.07
C MET A 93 0.50 6.99 -23.39
N ASN A 94 -0.16 7.37 -24.49
CA ASN A 94 -1.44 6.79 -24.85
C ASN A 94 -1.33 5.27 -25.08
N GLY A 95 -2.21 4.50 -24.44
CA GLY A 95 -2.20 3.04 -24.51
C GLY A 95 -1.04 2.36 -23.77
N LYS A 96 -0.32 3.10 -22.91
CA LYS A 96 0.76 2.56 -22.08
C LYS A 96 0.26 2.29 -20.66
N TYR A 97 0.90 1.34 -19.98
CA TYR A 97 0.50 0.89 -18.66
C TYR A 97 1.30 1.57 -17.55
N VAL A 98 0.63 1.77 -16.43
CA VAL A 98 1.22 2.07 -15.13
C VAL A 98 0.73 1.02 -14.14
N TYR A 99 1.55 0.68 -13.15
CA TYR A 99 1.24 -0.38 -12.19
C TYR A 99 1.28 0.17 -10.77
N CYS A 100 0.22 -0.11 -10.00
CA CYS A 100 0.25 0.07 -8.56
C CYS A 100 0.83 -1.20 -7.92
N VAL A 101 1.92 -1.05 -7.18
CA VAL A 101 2.59 -2.13 -6.45
C VAL A 101 2.24 -2.00 -4.98
N VAL A 102 1.52 -2.99 -4.45
CA VAL A 102 1.07 -2.98 -3.05
C VAL A 102 1.87 -4.00 -2.25
N GLU A 103 2.55 -3.54 -1.22
CA GLU A 103 3.29 -4.38 -0.29
C GLU A 103 2.52 -4.51 1.02
N HIS A 104 2.31 -5.75 1.46
CA HIS A 104 1.65 -6.02 2.73
C HIS A 104 2.02 -7.44 3.23
N PRO A 105 2.26 -7.65 4.55
CA PRO A 105 2.71 -8.95 5.08
C PRO A 105 1.75 -10.12 4.84
N ALA A 106 0.46 -9.85 4.62
CA ALA A 106 -0.54 -10.87 4.32
C ALA A 106 -0.70 -11.16 2.81
N LEU A 107 0.01 -10.44 1.93
CA LEU A 107 0.06 -10.75 0.51
C LEU A 107 1.21 -11.73 0.24
N LYS A 108 0.95 -12.71 -0.63
CA LYS A 108 2.02 -13.56 -1.16
C LYS A 108 2.77 -12.78 -2.22
N THR A 109 4.10 -12.78 -2.19
CA THR A 109 4.90 -12.33 -3.33
C THR A 109 4.61 -13.24 -4.53
N PRO A 110 4.47 -12.69 -5.75
CA PRO A 110 4.44 -13.50 -6.97
C PRO A 110 5.70 -14.37 -7.03
N GLU A 111 5.53 -15.65 -7.35
CA GLU A 111 6.62 -16.62 -7.56
C GLU A 111 7.34 -16.38 -8.90
#